data_AF-A0A8J7G555-F1
#
_entry.id   AF-A0A8J7G555-F1
#
_cell.length_a   1.000
_cell.length_b   1.000
_cell.length_c   1.000
_cell.angle_alpha   90.00
_cell.angle_beta   90.00
_cell.angle_gamma   90.00
#
_symmetry.space_group_name_H-M   'P 1'
#
loop_
_entity.id
_entity.type
_entity.pdbx_description
1 polymer ?
#
loop_
_entity_poly.entity_id
_entity_poly.type
_entity_poly.pdbx_seq_one_letter_code
_entity_poly.pdbx_strand_id
1 'polypeptide(L)'
;MKKQQLTMSALILSGALVLGACGNDGNKEAPEPNQQVTPPTTEQEDNTVETPEVETEKPAVESQTGETTATNFEKFEVEIDVDGKDAIDLEYDQKDPKDNEYKNYVTNEAFKGEDATAKVEEFVNALKLTDTSSEEEVIAEVTKALGIDAYSKIEVEYKYADGTKVEVKDKK
;
A
#
# COMPACT_ATOMS: atom_id res chain seq x y z
N MET A 1 21.59 -16.39 -40.59
CA MET A 1 21.36 -15.30 -41.58
C MET A 1 20.06 -15.55 -42.32
N LYS A 2 19.04 -14.72 -42.10
CA LYS A 2 17.95 -14.43 -43.04
C LYS A 2 17.27 -13.15 -42.57
N LYS A 3 17.55 -12.09 -43.32
CA LYS A 3 17.03 -10.74 -43.13
C LYS A 3 15.62 -10.73 -43.70
N GLN A 4 14.64 -10.29 -42.92
CA GLN A 4 13.36 -9.87 -43.49
C GLN A 4 13.05 -8.48 -42.93
N GLN A 5 13.35 -7.50 -43.77
CA GLN A 5 12.96 -6.12 -43.57
C GLN A 5 11.52 -5.98 -44.05
N LEU A 6 10.67 -5.39 -43.21
CA LEU A 6 9.35 -4.93 -43.62
C LEU A 6 9.17 -3.47 -43.17
N THR A 7 9.50 -2.59 -44.11
CA THR A 7 8.82 -1.33 -44.43
C THR A 7 8.11 -0.56 -43.30
N MET A 8 8.79 0.48 -42.81
CA MET A 8 8.36 1.89 -42.91
C MET A 8 6.85 2.12 -43.02
N SER A 9 6.25 2.57 -41.92
CA SER A 9 5.03 3.39 -41.93
C SER A 9 5.18 4.44 -40.84
N ALA A 10 5.82 5.55 -41.24
CA ALA A 10 5.77 6.81 -40.52
C ALA A 10 4.36 7.39 -40.70
N LEU A 11 3.55 7.35 -39.66
CA LEU A 11 2.34 8.16 -39.55
C LEU A 11 2.59 9.19 -38.46
N ILE A 12 3.10 10.34 -38.92
CA ILE A 12 3.09 11.60 -38.19
C ILE A 12 1.64 12.03 -38.09
N LEU A 13 1.11 12.18 -36.89
CA LEU A 13 -0.11 12.95 -36.66
C LEU A 13 0.13 13.92 -35.50
N SER A 14 0.66 15.08 -35.87
CA SER A 14 0.76 16.26 -35.01
C SER A 14 -0.64 16.78 -34.69
N GLY A 15 -1.11 16.51 -33.47
CA GLY A 15 -2.28 17.17 -32.89
C GLY A 15 -1.83 18.25 -31.91
N ALA A 16 -1.81 19.51 -32.34
CA ALA A 16 -1.71 20.64 -31.42
C ALA A 16 -3.07 20.85 -30.75
N LEU A 17 -3.18 20.50 -29.47
CA LEU A 17 -4.30 20.87 -28.61
C LEU A 17 -4.05 22.26 -28.05
N VAL A 18 -4.58 23.29 -28.72
CA VAL A 18 -4.77 24.61 -28.09
C VAL A 18 -6.13 24.56 -27.40
N LEU A 19 -6.13 24.37 -26.08
CA LEU A 19 -7.30 24.58 -25.26
C LEU A 19 -7.40 26.08 -24.95
N GLY A 20 -8.42 26.73 -25.53
CA GLY A 20 -8.83 28.07 -25.13
C GLY A 20 -9.49 28.01 -23.75
N ALA A 21 -8.87 28.66 -22.77
CA ALA A 21 -9.53 29.00 -21.51
C ALA A 21 -10.41 30.23 -21.76
N CYS A 22 -11.71 29.99 -21.96
CA CYS A 22 -12.72 31.05 -21.90
C CYS A 22 -13.03 31.32 -20.44
N GLY A 23 -12.91 32.59 -20.04
CA GLY A 23 -13.18 33.05 -18.69
C GLY A 23 -14.64 32.89 -18.29
N ASN A 24 -14.85 32.55 -17.03
CA ASN A 24 -16.14 32.64 -16.37
C ASN A 24 -15.98 33.52 -15.13
N ASP A 25 -16.30 34.81 -15.30
CA ASP A 25 -16.65 35.72 -14.21
C ASP A 25 -17.90 35.20 -13.49
N GLY A 26 -17.83 35.05 -12.16
CA GLY A 26 -18.98 34.53 -11.43
C GLY A 26 -18.80 34.22 -9.95
N ASN A 27 -18.30 35.18 -9.18
CA ASN A 27 -18.77 35.48 -7.82
C ASN A 27 -18.75 34.36 -6.74
N LYS A 28 -17.77 34.44 -5.83
CA LYS A 28 -18.03 34.76 -4.41
C LYS A 28 -16.75 35.04 -3.62
N GLU A 29 -16.83 36.12 -2.86
CA GLU A 29 -15.80 36.72 -2.01
C GLU A 29 -15.17 35.75 -1.00
N ALA A 30 -13.89 36.04 -0.73
CA ALA A 30 -13.11 35.55 0.39
C ALA A 30 -13.73 35.90 1.75
N PRO A 31 -13.26 35.26 2.83
CA PRO A 31 -12.56 36.11 3.79
C PRO A 31 -11.33 35.43 4.44
N GLU A 32 -10.24 36.20 4.49
CA GLU A 32 -9.29 36.28 5.61
C GLU A 32 -9.13 37.80 5.90
N PRO A 33 -8.59 38.31 7.04
CA PRO A 33 -7.78 37.65 8.07
C PRO A 33 -8.01 38.10 9.55
N ASN A 34 -7.37 37.37 10.48
CA ASN A 34 -6.81 37.74 11.81
C ASN A 34 -7.41 38.88 12.65
N GLN A 35 -7.70 38.62 13.94
CA GLN A 35 -7.20 39.42 15.09
C GLN A 35 -7.07 38.60 16.39
N GLN A 36 -5.98 38.86 17.10
CA GLN A 36 -5.56 38.33 18.39
C GLN A 36 -6.11 39.18 19.55
N VAL A 37 -6.72 38.59 20.59
CA VAL A 37 -6.81 39.18 21.95
C VAL A 37 -7.13 38.11 23.02
N THR A 38 -6.41 38.16 24.13
CA THR A 38 -6.64 37.46 25.43
C THR A 38 -6.90 38.53 26.53
N PRO A 39 -7.22 38.19 27.81
CA PRO A 39 -8.32 37.42 28.44
C PRO A 39 -9.17 38.34 29.40
N PRO A 40 -10.19 37.91 30.20
CA PRO A 40 -9.99 37.25 31.52
C PRO A 40 -11.08 36.24 32.04
N THR A 41 -10.64 35.27 32.85
CA THR A 41 -11.06 34.85 34.23
C THR A 41 -12.54 34.63 34.68
N THR A 42 -12.82 33.36 35.10
CA THR A 42 -13.60 32.81 36.28
C THR A 42 -15.12 33.10 36.38
N GLU A 43 -16.06 32.19 36.69
CA GLU A 43 -16.30 31.23 37.81
C GLU A 43 -17.20 30.07 37.29
N GLN A 44 -16.94 28.77 37.49
CA GLN A 44 -17.11 27.86 38.67
C GLN A 44 -18.53 27.27 38.85
N GLU A 45 -18.55 25.99 39.30
CA GLU A 45 -19.63 25.07 39.77
C GLU A 45 -19.98 23.96 38.78
N ASP A 46 -19.37 22.77 38.89
CA ASP A 46 -19.62 21.70 39.88
C ASP A 46 -21.03 21.08 39.76
N ASN A 47 -21.08 19.82 39.34
CA ASN A 47 -21.90 18.81 39.99
C ASN A 47 -21.43 17.41 39.55
N THR A 48 -20.77 16.77 40.50
CA THR A 48 -20.49 15.33 40.56
C THR A 48 -21.78 14.52 40.64
N VAL A 49 -21.89 13.44 39.85
CA VAL A 49 -22.69 12.25 40.22
C VAL A 49 -21.93 11.00 39.79
N GLU A 50 -21.62 10.14 40.76
CA GLU A 50 -20.99 8.83 40.62
C GLU A 50 -21.98 7.70 40.23
N THR A 51 -21.43 6.70 39.53
CA THR A 51 -21.72 5.23 39.52
C THR A 51 -22.99 4.67 38.85
N PRO A 52 -23.00 3.40 38.37
CA PRO A 52 -21.96 2.34 38.42
C PRO A 52 -21.59 1.68 37.07
N GLU A 53 -20.60 0.79 37.18
CA GLU A 53 -19.98 -0.10 36.19
C GLU A 53 -20.95 -0.92 35.31
N VAL A 54 -20.60 -1.08 34.04
CA VAL A 54 -20.88 -2.30 33.27
C VAL A 54 -19.56 -2.71 32.60
N GLU A 55 -18.99 -3.78 33.13
CA GLU A 55 -17.91 -4.55 32.51
C GLU A 55 -18.37 -5.02 31.12
N THR A 56 -17.68 -4.56 30.09
CA THR A 56 -17.59 -5.31 28.84
C THR A 56 -16.13 -5.60 28.62
N GLU A 57 -15.76 -6.84 28.97
CA GLU A 57 -14.50 -7.48 28.63
C GLU A 57 -14.31 -7.42 27.11
N LYS A 58 -13.57 -6.41 26.65
CA LYS A 58 -12.96 -6.44 25.32
C LYS A 58 -11.71 -7.30 25.47
N PRO A 59 -11.51 -8.37 24.68
CA PRO A 59 -10.29 -9.14 24.79
C PRO A 59 -9.14 -8.19 24.49
N ALA A 60 -8.24 -8.07 25.45
CA ALA A 60 -6.94 -7.48 25.26
C ALA A 60 -6.31 -8.22 24.09
N VAL A 61 -6.21 -7.56 22.94
CA VAL A 61 -5.26 -7.95 21.93
C VAL A 61 -3.92 -7.72 22.60
N GLU A 62 -3.34 -8.80 23.11
CA GLU A 62 -1.94 -8.84 23.49
C GLU A 62 -1.17 -8.35 22.26
N SER A 63 -0.75 -7.08 22.28
CA SER A 63 0.40 -6.65 21.52
C SER A 63 1.56 -7.46 22.07
N GLN A 64 1.76 -8.64 21.49
CA GLN A 64 3.03 -9.30 21.53
C GLN A 64 4.02 -8.29 20.95
N THR A 65 4.77 -7.65 21.83
CA THR A 65 6.09 -7.10 21.53
C THR A 65 7.00 -8.30 21.24
N GLY A 66 6.66 -9.06 20.21
CA GLY A 66 7.62 -9.89 19.51
C GLY A 66 8.54 -8.88 18.86
N GLU A 67 9.80 -8.92 19.27
CA GLU A 67 10.93 -8.34 18.58
C GLU A 67 10.63 -8.31 17.08
N THR A 68 10.24 -7.14 16.57
CA THR A 68 10.05 -6.93 15.14
C THR A 68 11.46 -7.01 14.59
N THR A 69 11.88 -8.20 14.20
CA THR A 69 13.02 -8.36 13.31
C THR A 69 12.65 -7.56 12.09
N ALA A 70 13.13 -6.32 12.01
CA ALA A 70 12.94 -5.47 10.84
C ALA A 70 13.38 -6.33 9.65
N THR A 71 12.44 -6.72 8.82
CA THR A 71 12.72 -7.59 7.69
C THR A 71 13.61 -6.82 6.74
N ASN A 72 14.76 -7.40 6.43
CA ASN A 72 15.81 -6.76 5.64
C ASN A 72 15.61 -6.98 4.12
N PHE A 73 14.35 -6.92 3.66
CA PHE A 73 14.09 -6.99 2.23
C PHE A 73 14.56 -5.68 1.58
N GLU A 74 15.39 -5.79 0.56
CA GLU A 74 15.70 -4.71 -0.36
C GLU A 74 14.57 -4.56 -1.38
N LYS A 75 14.03 -5.69 -1.85
CA LYS A 75 12.88 -5.77 -2.77
C LYS A 75 11.93 -6.89 -2.34
N PHE A 76 10.64 -6.68 -2.52
CA PHE A 76 9.60 -7.67 -2.29
C PHE A 76 8.46 -7.49 -3.29
N GLU A 77 8.09 -8.54 -4.01
CA GLU A 77 7.09 -8.53 -5.07
C GLU A 77 6.10 -9.68 -4.84
N VAL A 78 4.81 -9.40 -4.97
CA VAL A 78 3.72 -10.40 -4.88
C VAL A 78 2.71 -10.18 -5.98
N GLU A 79 2.44 -11.23 -6.75
CA GLU A 79 1.30 -11.30 -7.66
C GLU A 79 0.39 -12.47 -7.24
N ILE A 80 -0.90 -12.21 -7.03
CA ILE A 80 -1.88 -13.24 -6.70
C ILE A 80 -3.06 -13.15 -7.66
N ASP A 81 -3.42 -14.28 -8.26
CA ASP A 81 -4.67 -14.43 -9.01
C ASP A 81 -5.68 -15.23 -8.19
N VAL A 82 -6.94 -14.80 -8.21
CA VAL A 82 -8.10 -15.53 -7.69
C VAL A 82 -9.06 -15.79 -8.84
N ASP A 83 -9.52 -17.04 -8.99
CA ASP A 83 -10.39 -17.48 -10.09
C ASP A 83 -9.86 -17.11 -11.49
N GLY A 84 -8.53 -17.15 -11.65
CA GLY A 84 -7.83 -16.82 -12.89
C GLY A 84 -7.83 -15.33 -13.25
N LYS A 85 -8.01 -14.44 -12.26
CA LYS A 85 -7.97 -12.98 -12.41
C LYS A 85 -7.05 -12.38 -11.36
N ASP A 86 -6.33 -11.32 -11.74
CA ASP A 86 -5.50 -10.53 -10.83
C ASP A 86 -6.32 -10.09 -9.61
N ALA A 87 -5.79 -10.37 -8.41
CA ALA A 87 -6.43 -10.05 -7.14
C ALA A 87 -5.56 -9.10 -6.31
N ILE A 88 -4.28 -9.40 -6.17
CA ILE A 88 -3.29 -8.57 -5.49
C ILE A 88 -2.05 -8.42 -6.37
N ASP A 89 -1.51 -7.21 -6.39
CA ASP A 89 -0.24 -6.85 -7.00
C ASP A 89 0.47 -5.89 -6.02
N LEU A 90 1.62 -6.30 -5.49
CA LEU A 90 2.37 -5.58 -4.46
C LEU A 90 3.84 -5.53 -4.86
N GLU A 91 4.39 -4.32 -4.92
CA GLU A 91 5.81 -4.07 -5.15
C GLU A 91 6.37 -3.20 -4.01
N TYR A 92 7.48 -3.65 -3.46
CA TYR A 92 8.28 -2.92 -2.49
C TYR A 92 9.73 -2.84 -2.99
N ASP A 93 10.24 -1.62 -3.13
CA ASP A 93 11.64 -1.30 -3.35
C ASP A 93 12.10 -0.32 -2.25
N GLN A 94 12.97 -0.80 -1.37
CA GLN A 94 13.52 0.01 -0.28
C GLN A 94 14.34 1.21 -0.78
N LYS A 95 14.96 1.09 -1.96
CA LYS A 95 15.89 2.09 -2.51
C LYS A 95 15.18 3.11 -3.40
N ASP A 96 14.11 2.70 -4.08
CA ASP A 96 13.28 3.60 -4.88
C ASP A 96 11.81 3.52 -4.46
N PRO A 97 11.40 4.27 -3.41
CA PRO A 97 10.01 4.27 -2.95
C PRO A 97 9.00 4.73 -4.01
N LYS A 98 9.42 5.29 -5.15
CA LYS A 98 8.52 5.64 -6.25
C LYS A 98 8.04 4.43 -7.03
N ASP A 99 8.79 3.33 -6.97
CA ASP A 99 8.45 2.05 -7.59
C ASP A 99 7.52 1.22 -6.70
N ASN A 100 7.32 1.60 -5.43
CA ASN A 100 6.38 0.94 -4.54
C ASN A 100 4.95 0.97 -5.11
N GLU A 101 4.26 -0.16 -5.01
CA GLU A 101 2.90 -0.31 -5.49
C GLU A 101 2.10 -1.24 -4.59
N TYR A 102 0.83 -0.91 -4.40
CA TYR A 102 -0.16 -1.84 -3.85
C TYR A 102 -1.44 -1.69 -4.63
N LYS A 103 -1.87 -2.76 -5.30
CA LYS A 103 -3.19 -2.87 -5.90
C LYS A 103 -3.94 -4.05 -5.30
N ASN A 104 -5.18 -3.80 -4.92
CA ASN A 104 -6.14 -4.83 -4.59
C ASN A 104 -7.34 -4.67 -5.52
N TYR A 105 -7.45 -5.60 -6.47
CA TYR A 105 -8.49 -5.58 -7.50
C TYR A 105 -9.86 -6.01 -6.96
N VAL A 106 -9.90 -6.68 -5.81
CA VAL A 106 -11.15 -7.09 -5.14
C VAL A 106 -11.82 -5.89 -4.46
N THR A 107 -11.03 -5.05 -3.77
CA THR A 107 -11.51 -3.83 -3.11
C THR A 107 -11.43 -2.59 -3.99
N ASN A 108 -10.80 -2.69 -5.16
CA ASN A 108 -10.55 -1.59 -6.09
C ASN A 108 -9.67 -0.48 -5.46
N GLU A 109 -8.71 -0.89 -4.63
CA GLU A 109 -7.68 -0.03 -4.07
C GLU A 109 -6.44 -0.05 -4.96
N ALA A 110 -5.85 1.11 -5.22
CA ALA A 110 -4.60 1.23 -5.94
C ALA A 110 -3.80 2.41 -5.38
N PHE A 111 -2.60 2.13 -4.87
CA PHE A 111 -1.63 3.10 -4.37
C PHE A 111 -0.32 2.90 -5.11
N LYS A 112 0.42 3.99 -5.35
CA LYS A 112 1.72 3.97 -6.02
C LYS A 112 2.67 4.96 -5.37
N GLY A 113 3.96 4.70 -5.52
CA GLY A 113 5.03 5.54 -5.02
C GLY A 113 4.92 5.78 -3.51
N GLU A 114 5.12 7.03 -3.11
CA GLU A 114 5.10 7.42 -1.69
C GLU A 114 3.76 7.12 -0.99
N ASP A 115 2.64 7.14 -1.72
CA ASP A 115 1.32 6.79 -1.18
C ASP A 115 1.18 5.29 -0.88
N ALA A 116 1.94 4.44 -1.58
CA ALA A 116 1.98 2.99 -1.33
C ALA A 116 2.94 2.62 -0.21
N THR A 117 4.05 3.37 -0.06
CA THR A 117 5.19 3.02 0.81
C THR A 117 4.76 2.58 2.21
N ALA A 118 3.96 3.38 2.91
CA ALA A 118 3.58 3.03 4.29
C ALA A 118 2.82 1.69 4.37
N LYS A 119 1.96 1.41 3.39
CA LYS A 119 1.16 0.19 3.35
C LYS A 119 1.99 -1.03 2.99
N VAL A 120 2.89 -0.91 2.00
CA VAL A 120 3.78 -2.01 1.63
C VAL A 120 4.83 -2.28 2.71
N GLU A 121 5.35 -1.24 3.37
CA GLU A 121 6.28 -1.37 4.50
C GLU A 121 5.63 -2.06 5.70
N GLU A 122 4.39 -1.72 6.04
CA GLU A 122 3.65 -2.40 7.10
C GLU A 122 3.51 -3.91 6.79
N PHE A 123 3.17 -4.23 5.55
CA PHE A 123 3.03 -5.61 5.10
C PHE A 123 4.37 -6.37 5.18
N VAL A 124 5.44 -5.88 4.55
CA VAL A 124 6.71 -6.61 4.49
C VAL A 124 7.35 -6.77 5.87
N ASN A 125 7.22 -5.76 6.75
CA ASN A 125 7.73 -5.80 8.12
C ASN A 125 7.00 -6.79 9.04
N ALA A 126 5.80 -7.21 8.67
CA ALA A 126 5.06 -8.22 9.41
C ALA A 126 5.51 -9.66 9.08
N LEU A 127 6.20 -9.85 7.95
CA LEU A 127 6.63 -11.17 7.48
C LEU A 127 7.86 -11.66 8.25
N LYS A 128 8.03 -12.98 8.30
CA LYS A 128 9.13 -13.69 8.97
C LYS A 128 9.80 -14.68 8.01
N LEU A 129 9.95 -14.27 6.75
CA LEU A 129 10.58 -15.07 5.71
C LEU A 129 12.11 -14.95 5.71
N THR A 130 12.77 -16.08 5.47
CA THR A 130 14.21 -16.21 5.33
C THR A 130 14.57 -16.77 3.95
N ASP A 131 15.84 -16.77 3.59
CA ASP A 131 16.35 -17.43 2.39
C ASP A 131 16.25 -18.98 2.45
N THR A 132 16.01 -19.52 3.65
CA THR A 132 15.81 -20.95 3.89
C THR A 132 14.36 -21.38 4.08
N SER A 133 13.42 -20.44 4.03
CA SER A 133 11.98 -20.73 4.11
C SER A 133 11.57 -21.61 2.94
N SER A 134 10.76 -22.63 3.21
CA SER A 134 10.20 -23.49 2.17
C SER A 134 9.13 -22.75 1.36
N GLU A 135 8.86 -23.25 0.15
CA GLU A 135 7.82 -22.71 -0.73
C GLU A 135 6.45 -22.63 -0.04
N GLU A 136 6.08 -23.69 0.69
CA GLU A 136 4.81 -23.76 1.43
C GLU A 136 4.74 -22.72 2.55
N GLU A 137 5.84 -22.48 3.27
CA GLU A 137 5.92 -21.46 4.31
C GLU A 137 5.78 -20.05 3.74
N VAL A 138 6.47 -19.76 2.62
CA VAL A 138 6.37 -18.47 1.91
C VAL A 138 4.94 -18.19 1.49
N ILE A 139 4.30 -19.14 0.82
CA ILE A 139 2.91 -19.01 0.36
C ILE A 139 1.96 -18.83 1.55
N ALA A 140 2.10 -19.65 2.59
CA ALA A 140 1.22 -19.61 3.76
C ALA A 140 1.33 -18.28 4.51
N GLU A 141 2.53 -17.73 4.64
CA GLU A 141 2.74 -16.46 5.33
C GLU A 141 2.21 -15.27 4.53
N VAL A 142 2.50 -15.21 3.23
CA VAL A 142 2.01 -14.13 2.35
C VAL A 142 0.49 -14.14 2.24
N THR A 143 -0.12 -15.30 1.99
CA THR A 143 -1.59 -15.41 1.87
C THR A 143 -2.29 -15.06 3.18
N LYS A 144 -1.73 -15.49 4.32
CA LYS A 144 -2.25 -15.12 5.65
C LYS A 144 -2.15 -13.62 5.91
N ALA A 145 -1.02 -12.99 5.58
CA ALA A 145 -0.82 -11.56 5.80
C ALA A 145 -1.72 -10.69 4.91
N LEU A 146 -2.05 -11.16 3.70
CA LEU A 146 -2.97 -10.48 2.78
C LEU A 146 -4.45 -10.86 2.98
N GLY A 147 -4.75 -11.82 3.85
CA GLY A 147 -6.11 -12.32 4.07
C GLY A 147 -6.71 -13.05 2.87
N ILE A 148 -5.89 -13.77 2.11
CA ILE A 148 -6.30 -14.54 0.93
C ILE A 148 -6.52 -16.01 1.33
N ASP A 149 -7.77 -16.48 1.27
CA ASP A 149 -8.12 -17.86 1.61
C ASP A 149 -7.79 -18.86 0.50
N ALA A 150 -7.91 -18.43 -0.76
CA ALA A 150 -7.70 -19.26 -1.93
C ALA A 150 -7.13 -18.43 -3.09
N TYR A 151 -6.31 -19.07 -3.92
CA TYR A 151 -5.71 -18.48 -5.12
C TYR A 151 -5.69 -19.52 -6.25
N SER A 152 -5.66 -19.04 -7.49
CA SER A 152 -5.37 -19.84 -8.69
C SER A 152 -3.91 -19.73 -9.12
N LYS A 153 -3.25 -18.62 -8.79
CA LYS A 153 -1.82 -18.38 -9.04
C LYS A 153 -1.25 -17.53 -7.92
N ILE A 154 -0.03 -17.80 -7.49
CA ILE A 154 0.75 -16.93 -6.62
C ILE A 154 2.20 -16.91 -7.10
N GLU A 155 2.77 -15.71 -7.22
CA GLU A 155 4.20 -15.49 -7.40
C GLU A 155 4.68 -14.57 -6.29
N VAL A 156 5.77 -14.95 -5.62
CA VAL A 156 6.43 -14.16 -4.58
C VAL A 156 7.92 -14.11 -4.91
N GLU A 157 8.48 -12.91 -5.07
CA GLU A 157 9.93 -12.70 -5.19
C GLU A 157 10.40 -11.77 -4.07
N TYR A 158 11.50 -12.10 -3.42
CA TYR A 158 12.15 -11.18 -2.49
C TYR A 158 13.66 -11.24 -2.56
N LYS A 159 14.29 -10.09 -2.32
CA LYS A 159 15.73 -9.90 -2.36
C LYS A 159 16.21 -9.26 -1.06
N TYR A 160 17.27 -9.80 -0.49
CA TYR A 160 17.96 -9.23 0.66
C TYR A 160 19.10 -8.29 0.23
N ALA A 161 19.54 -7.45 1.17
CA ALA A 161 20.61 -6.47 0.94
C ALA A 161 21.98 -7.10 0.56
N ASP A 162 22.22 -8.36 0.94
CA ASP A 162 23.41 -9.13 0.55
C ASP A 162 23.35 -9.65 -0.90
N GLY A 163 22.21 -9.47 -1.57
CA GLY A 163 21.94 -9.92 -2.93
C GLY A 163 21.26 -11.28 -3.02
N THR A 164 21.05 -11.98 -1.91
CA THR A 164 20.30 -13.24 -1.87
C THR A 164 18.88 -13.01 -2.37
N LYS A 165 18.41 -13.88 -3.26
CA LYS A 165 17.09 -13.82 -3.90
C LYS A 165 16.35 -15.14 -3.69
N VAL A 166 15.06 -15.03 -3.40
CA VAL A 166 14.12 -16.15 -3.37
C VAL A 166 12.97 -15.84 -4.30
N GLU A 167 12.56 -16.82 -5.09
CA GLU A 167 11.43 -16.75 -6.01
C GLU A 167 10.58 -18.01 -5.80
N VAL A 168 9.30 -17.83 -5.53
CA VAL A 168 8.31 -18.88 -5.27
C VAL A 168 7.14 -18.68 -6.23
N LYS A 169 6.73 -19.75 -6.93
CA LYS A 169 5.63 -19.72 -7.89
C LYS A 169 4.79 -20.97 -7.78
N ASP A 170 3.49 -20.80 -7.54
CA ASP A 170 2.52 -21.89 -7.54
C ASP A 170 1.28 -21.55 -8.37
N LYS A 171 0.72 -22.56 -9.04
CA LYS A 171 -0.48 -22.44 -9.88
C LYS A 171 -1.36 -23.67 -9.74
N LYS A 172 -2.65 -23.46 -9.46
CA LYS A 172 -3.66 -24.49 -9.21
C LYS A 172 -4.58 -24.75 -10.40
#